data_AF-A0A3D9CC78-F1
#
_entry.id   AF-A0A3D9CC78-F1
#
_cell.length_a   1.000
_cell.length_b   1.000
_cell.length_c   1.000
_cell.angle_alpha   90.00
_cell.angle_beta   90.00
_cell.angle_gamma   90.00
#
_symmetry.space_group_name_H-M   'P 1'
#
loop_
_entity.id
_entity.type
_entity.pdbx_description
1 polymer ?
#
loop_
_entity_poly.entity_id
_entity_poly.type
_entity_poly.pdbx_seq_one_letter_code
_entity_poly.pdbx_strand_id
1 'polypeptide(L)'
;MVRRKIFFAKSLKDNTYKERAVPRNFGFYWRDKDKNRYAVWIDSFNEKEIFELFRKIGKEEEIDLTIKVNEKNTQVVLSLITDEGEVSITKAKMRLSRKMETAAN
;
A
#
# COMPACT_ATOMS: atom_id res chain seq x y z
N MET A 1 9.93 -29.26 -13.46
CA MET A 1 10.17 -27.83 -13.13
C MET A 1 8.83 -27.16 -12.91
N VAL A 2 8.42 -26.92 -11.66
CA VAL A 2 7.11 -26.31 -11.37
C VAL A 2 7.27 -24.78 -11.41
N ARG A 3 6.79 -24.15 -12.49
CA ARG A 3 6.67 -22.69 -12.56
C ARG A 3 5.32 -22.29 -11.97
N ARG A 4 5.28 -21.87 -10.71
CA ARG A 4 4.12 -21.15 -10.15
C ARG A 4 4.04 -19.79 -10.83
N LYS A 5 3.23 -19.68 -11.88
CA LYS A 5 2.76 -18.39 -12.41
C LYS A 5 1.72 -17.87 -11.43
N ILE A 6 2.02 -16.75 -10.79
CA ILE A 6 1.20 -16.15 -9.74
C ILE A 6 -0.12 -15.66 -10.35
N PHE A 7 -1.24 -16.29 -9.99
CA PHE A 7 -2.61 -15.92 -10.38
C PHE A 7 -3.17 -14.70 -9.61
N PHE A 8 -2.33 -14.00 -8.84
CA PHE A 8 -2.74 -12.93 -7.94
C PHE A 8 -3.40 -11.74 -8.67
N ALA A 9 -2.93 -11.42 -9.88
CA ALA A 9 -3.51 -10.35 -10.68
C ALA A 9 -4.93 -10.67 -11.19
N LYS A 10 -5.27 -11.95 -11.37
CA LYS A 10 -6.59 -12.36 -11.87
C LYS A 10 -7.60 -12.50 -10.74
N SER A 11 -7.17 -13.01 -9.58
CA SER A 11 -8.02 -13.09 -8.38
C SER A 11 -8.43 -11.73 -7.82
N LEU A 12 -7.68 -10.66 -8.12
CA LEU A 12 -8.08 -9.29 -7.78
C LEU A 12 -9.19 -8.77 -8.71
N LYS A 13 -9.15 -9.12 -10.00
CA LYS A 13 -10.13 -8.68 -11.01
C LYS A 13 -11.49 -9.38 -10.90
N ASP A 14 -11.51 -10.65 -10.49
CA ASP A 14 -12.73 -11.46 -10.46
C ASP A 14 -13.46 -11.44 -9.09
N ASN A 15 -13.01 -10.61 -8.14
CA ASN A 15 -13.62 -10.55 -6.81
C ASN A 15 -14.83 -9.59 -6.81
N THR A 16 -16.04 -10.15 -6.82
CA THR A 16 -17.28 -9.39 -6.60
C THR A 16 -17.27 -8.77 -5.21
N TYR A 17 -16.98 -7.47 -5.15
CA TYR A 17 -16.74 -6.72 -3.91
C TYR A 17 -17.90 -6.84 -2.90
N LYS A 18 -17.54 -7.17 -1.65
CA LYS A 18 -18.37 -6.97 -0.46
C LYS A 18 -17.97 -5.65 0.22
N GLU A 19 -18.84 -5.16 1.10
CA GLU A 19 -18.67 -3.96 1.95
C GLU A 19 -17.19 -3.66 2.28
N ARG A 20 -16.73 -2.43 1.95
CA ARG A 20 -15.31 -2.06 1.97
C ARG A 20 -14.75 -2.18 3.39
N ALA A 21 -14.01 -3.24 3.68
CA ALA A 21 -13.28 -3.38 4.93
C ALA A 21 -12.15 -2.33 4.96
N VAL A 22 -12.10 -1.50 5.99
CA VAL A 22 -10.94 -0.64 6.25
C VAL A 22 -9.74 -1.55 6.55
N PRO A 23 -8.63 -1.47 5.80
CA PRO A 23 -7.45 -2.27 6.10
C PRO A 23 -6.97 -2.01 7.53
N ARG A 24 -6.75 -3.05 8.33
CA ARG A 24 -6.28 -2.87 9.71
C ARG A 24 -4.83 -2.44 9.77
N ASN A 25 -3.95 -3.22 9.14
CA ASN A 25 -2.52 -2.97 9.02
C ASN A 25 -1.96 -3.81 7.88
N PHE A 26 -0.81 -3.41 7.35
CA PHE A 26 -0.04 -4.20 6.41
C PHE A 26 1.39 -3.68 6.30
N GLY A 27 2.28 -4.50 5.76
CA GLY A 27 3.67 -4.16 5.55
C GLY A 27 4.15 -4.52 4.16
N PHE A 28 5.00 -3.68 3.60
CA PHE A 28 5.62 -3.88 2.29
C PHE A 28 7.13 -3.90 2.41
N TYR A 29 7.77 -4.75 1.62
CA TYR A 29 9.22 -4.86 1.53
C TYR A 29 9.65 -4.60 0.10
N TRP A 30 10.75 -3.88 -0.09
CA TRP A 30 11.37 -3.69 -1.40
C TRP A 30 12.89 -3.73 -1.28
N ARG A 31 13.53 -3.75 -2.46
CA ARG A 31 14.97 -3.61 -2.59
C ARG A 31 15.28 -2.45 -3.52
N ASP A 32 16.30 -1.67 -3.18
CA ASP A 32 16.85 -0.68 -4.09
C ASP A 32 17.75 -1.33 -5.16
N LYS A 33 18.35 -0.49 -6.01
CA LYS A 33 19.27 -0.92 -7.08
C LYS A 33 20.52 -1.63 -6.54
N ASP A 34 20.94 -1.28 -5.32
CA ASP A 34 22.10 -1.85 -4.63
C ASP A 34 21.73 -3.11 -3.81
N LYS A 35 20.51 -3.62 -3.97
CA LYS A 35 19.94 -4.78 -3.26
C LYS A 35 19.77 -4.58 -1.76
N ASN A 36 19.87 -3.35 -1.26
CA ASN A 36 19.58 -3.03 0.13
C ASN A 36 18.08 -3.24 0.38
N ARG A 37 17.75 -3.88 1.50
CA ARG A 37 16.35 -4.18 1.85
C ARG A 37 15.77 -3.06 2.70
N TYR A 38 14.53 -2.70 2.38
CA TYR A 38 13.73 -1.74 3.14
C TYR A 38 12.34 -2.31 3.40
N ALA A 39 11.66 -1.72 4.37
CA ALA A 39 10.31 -2.07 4.72
C ALA A 39 9.53 -0.84 5.18
N VAL A 40 8.22 -0.84 4.93
CA VAL A 40 7.28 0.08 5.56
C VAL A 40 6.17 -0.74 6.20
N TRP A 41 5.82 -0.36 7.42
CA TRP A 41 4.66 -0.89 8.13
C TRP A 41 3.65 0.23 8.30
N ILE A 42 2.42 -0.04 7.92
CA ILE A 42 1.29 0.84 8.18
C ILE A 42 0.54 0.19 9.34
N ASP A 43 0.80 0.73 10.53
CA ASP A 43 0.37 0.14 11.79
C ASP A 43 -1.13 0.33 12.00
N SER A 44 -1.67 1.46 11.54
CA SER A 44 -3.10 1.77 11.60
C SER A 44 -3.50 2.90 10.66
N PHE A 45 -4.75 2.88 10.21
CA PHE A 45 -5.39 3.99 9.52
C PHE A 45 -6.23 4.84 10.47
N ASN A 46 -6.34 6.14 10.19
CA ASN A 46 -7.33 6.96 10.85
C ASN A 46 -8.69 6.70 10.22
N GLU A 47 -9.58 6.01 10.93
CA GLU A 47 -10.89 5.59 10.40
C GLU A 47 -11.72 6.77 9.88
N LYS A 48 -11.70 7.89 10.60
CA LYS A 48 -12.44 9.10 10.19
C LYS A 48 -11.93 9.65 8.85
N GLU A 49 -10.62 9.75 8.67
CA GLU A 49 -10.02 10.17 7.40
C GLU A 49 -10.42 9.21 6.27
N ILE A 50 -10.24 7.90 6.46
CA ILE A 50 -10.58 6.91 5.42
C ILE A 50 -12.05 6.94 5.05
N PHE A 51 -12.95 7.08 6.03
CA PHE A 51 -14.37 7.20 5.78
C PHE A 51 -14.72 8.49 5.02
N GLU A 52 -14.12 9.62 5.40
CA GLU A 52 -14.30 10.89 4.70
C GLU A 52 -13.79 10.84 3.25
N LEU A 53 -12.63 10.19 3.03
CA LEU A 53 -12.06 9.97 1.70
C LEU A 53 -12.96 9.08 0.85
N PHE A 54 -13.42 7.94 1.36
CA PHE A 54 -14.33 7.07 0.62
C PHE A 54 -15.69 7.71 0.36
N ARG A 55 -16.20 8.55 1.28
CA ARG A 55 -17.43 9.31 1.03
C ARG A 55 -17.25 10.33 -0.09
N LYS A 56 -16.06 10.94 -0.20
CA LYS A 56 -15.74 11.90 -1.26
C LYS A 56 -15.58 11.22 -2.63
N ILE A 57 -14.90 10.07 -2.66
CA ILE A 57 -14.69 9.27 -3.88
C ILE A 57 -15.99 8.59 -4.34
N GLY A 58 -16.86 8.21 -3.41
CA GLY A 58 -18.09 7.50 -3.75
C GLY A 58 -17.92 6.00 -3.92
N LYS A 59 -19.00 5.35 -4.38
CA LYS A 59 -19.18 3.90 -4.32
C LYS A 59 -18.80 3.16 -5.60
N GLU A 60 -18.77 3.85 -6.73
CA GLU A 60 -18.67 3.22 -8.06
C GLU A 60 -17.26 3.31 -8.66
N GLU A 61 -16.39 4.14 -8.10
CA GLU A 61 -15.01 4.27 -8.58
C GLU A 61 -14.14 3.08 -8.16
N GLU A 62 -13.30 2.63 -9.08
CA GLU A 62 -12.16 1.77 -8.80
C GLU A 62 -11.11 2.60 -8.04
N ILE A 63 -10.62 2.05 -6.92
CA ILE A 63 -9.68 2.76 -6.04
C ILE A 63 -8.46 1.89 -5.83
N ASP A 64 -7.32 2.40 -6.27
CA ASP A 64 -6.02 1.83 -6.00
C ASP A 64 -5.37 2.52 -4.81
N LEU A 65 -5.04 1.74 -3.78
CA LEU A 65 -4.14 2.22 -2.74
C LEU A 65 -2.70 2.17 -3.28
N THR A 66 -2.04 3.31 -3.32
CA THR A 66 -0.63 3.40 -3.72
C THR A 66 0.31 3.80 -2.58
N ILE A 67 1.52 3.28 -2.67
CA ILE A 67 2.61 3.52 -1.74
C ILE A 67 3.79 3.99 -2.56
N LYS A 68 4.12 5.27 -2.44
CA LYS A 68 5.23 5.88 -3.17
C LYS A 68 6.38 6.10 -2.20
N VAL A 69 7.54 5.56 -2.54
CA VAL A 69 8.78 5.75 -1.78
C VAL A 69 9.65 6.75 -2.53
N ASN A 70 10.24 7.71 -1.83
CA ASN A 70 11.18 8.64 -2.46
C ASN A 70 12.50 7.93 -2.85
N GLU A 71 13.26 8.54 -3.76
CA GLU A 71 14.52 7.94 -4.26
C GLU A 71 15.55 7.67 -3.16
N LYS A 72 15.49 8.43 -2.06
CA LYS A 72 16.39 8.29 -0.92
C LYS A 72 15.97 7.18 0.07
N ASN A 73 14.83 6.53 -0.14
CA ASN A 73 14.22 5.55 0.78
C ASN A 73 14.04 6.09 2.21
N THR A 74 13.75 7.39 2.35
CA THR A 74 13.56 8.08 3.65
C THR A 74 12.14 8.56 3.88
N GLN A 75 11.30 8.57 2.85
CA GLN A 75 9.92 9.02 2.94
C GLN A 75 9.01 8.09 2.15
N VAL A 76 7.80 7.91 2.68
CA VAL A 76 6.73 7.15 2.05
C VAL A 76 5.48 8.02 2.03
N VAL A 77 4.80 8.06 0.90
CA VAL A 77 3.50 8.70 0.71
C VAL A 77 2.46 7.62 0.45
N LEU A 78 1.33 7.75 1.12
CA LEU A 78 0.14 6.94 0.87
C LEU A 78 -0.91 7.77 0.17
N SER A 79 -1.54 7.18 -0.83
CA SER A 79 -2.64 7.82 -1.54
C SER A 79 -3.61 6.79 -2.09
N LEU A 80 -4.82 7.26 -2.36
CA LEU A 80 -5.85 6.56 -3.12
C LEU A 80 -5.85 7.17 -4.52
N ILE A 81 -5.65 6.36 -5.54
CA ILE A 81 -5.79 6.76 -6.94
C ILE A 81 -7.14 6.27 -7.44
N THR A 82 -7.85 7.16 -8.11
CA THR A 82 -9.10 6.89 -8.82
C THR A 82 -9.00 7.45 -10.24
N ASP A 83 -10.03 7.21 -11.06
CA ASP A 83 -10.08 7.76 -12.42
C ASP A 83 -10.08 9.30 -12.44
N GLU A 84 -10.57 9.93 -11.38
CA GLU A 84 -10.62 11.39 -11.25
C GLU A 84 -9.32 12.01 -10.70
N GLY A 85 -8.43 11.19 -10.12
CA GLY A 85 -7.11 11.65 -9.67
C GLY A 85 -6.58 10.96 -8.41
N GLU A 86 -5.65 11.63 -7.74
CA GLU A 86 -4.95 11.12 -6.56
C GLU A 86 -5.32 11.88 -5.29
N VAL A 87 -5.68 11.15 -4.23
CA VAL A 87 -6.03 11.69 -2.92
C VAL A 87 -5.12 11.13 -1.84
N SER A 88 -4.37 12.00 -1.17
CA SER A 88 -3.40 11.59 -0.14
C SER A 88 -4.06 11.13 1.17
N ILE A 89 -3.48 10.10 1.78
CA ILE A 89 -3.78 9.66 3.15
C ILE A 89 -2.68 10.21 4.07
N THR A 90 -3.05 11.06 5.02
CA THR A 90 -2.09 11.85 5.80
C THR A 90 -2.00 11.45 7.27
N LYS A 91 -3.03 10.80 7.82
CA LYS A 91 -3.11 10.47 9.25
C LYS A 91 -2.84 9.00 9.54
N ALA A 92 -2.38 8.24 8.56
CA ALA A 92 -1.94 6.87 8.76
C ALA A 92 -0.70 6.83 9.68
N LYS A 93 -0.69 5.90 10.64
CA LYS A 93 0.48 5.67 11.48
C LYS A 93 1.43 4.72 10.75
N MET A 94 2.62 5.20 10.44
CA MET A 94 3.58 4.47 9.61
C MET A 94 4.95 4.40 10.27
N ARG A 95 5.63 3.28 10.03
CA ARG A 95 7.04 3.08 10.38
C ARG A 95 7.81 2.69 9.12
N LEU A 96 8.77 3.52 8.74
CA LEU A 96 9.71 3.23 7.68
C LEU A 96 10.98 2.65 8.30
N SER A 97 11.45 1.51 7.80
CA SER A 97 12.73 0.97 8.21
C SER A 97 13.86 1.84 7.67
N ARG A 98 14.97 1.88 8.40
CA ARG A 98 16.27 2.17 7.77
C ARG A 98 16.66 1.01 6.86
N LYS A 99 17.78 1.14 6.15
CA LYS A 99 18.41 0.01 5.45
C LYS A 99 18.49 -1.17 6.43
N MET A 100 17.83 -2.28 6.09
CA MET A 100 17.89 -3.50 6.87
C MET A 100 19.20 -4.20 6.54
N GLU A 101 20.09 -4.30 7.53
CA GLU A 101 21.28 -5.13 7.39
C GLU A 101 20.85 -6.60 7.31
N THR A 102 21.46 -7.32 6.38
CA THR A 102 21.32 -8.78 6.39
C THR A 102 22.28 -9.24 7.47
N ALA A 103 21.77 -9.89 8.53
CA ALA A 103 22.66 -10.60 9.44
C ALA A 103 23.51 -11.55 8.58
N ALA A 104 24.82 -11.35 8.58
CA ALA A 104 25.74 -12.28 7.95
C ALA A 104 25.62 -13.59 8.73
N ASN A 105 25.06 -14.61 8.07
CA ASN A 105 25.16 -15.99 8.53
C ASN A 105 26.49 -16.56 8.06
#